data_AF-X0VAJ9-F1
#
_entry.id   AF-X0VAJ9-F1
#
_cell.length_a   1.000
_cell.length_b   1.000
_cell.length_c   1.000
_cell.angle_alpha   90.00
_cell.angle_beta   90.00
_cell.angle_gamma   90.00
#
_symmetry.space_group_name_H-M   'P 1'
#
loop_
_entity.id
_entity.type
_entity.pdbx_description
1 polymer ?
#
loop_
_entity_poly.entity_id
_entity_poly.type
_entity_poly.pdbx_seq_one_letter_code
_entity_poly.pdbx_strand_id
1 'polypeptide(L)' 'MKANTKYNIELDKSQIFNLIRQLNADDKIELLNSLQESTYVRRFEKLLDSLRTDKISLDDITKEVEGVRQKRYEQGKHNA' A
#
# COMPACT_ATOMS: atom_id res chain seq x y z
N MET A 1 -9.69 -41.76 20.17
CA MET A 1 -9.12 -40.92 19.10
C MET A 1 -10.30 -40.29 18.36
N LYS A 2 -10.55 -38.98 18.50
CA LYS A 2 -11.71 -38.33 17.85
C LYS A 2 -11.36 -38.08 16.38
N ALA A 3 -12.25 -38.53 15.49
CA ALA A 3 -12.10 -38.37 14.05
C ALA A 3 -12.03 -36.89 13.68
N ASN A 4 -11.05 -36.53 12.85
CA ASN A 4 -10.91 -35.19 12.28
C ASN A 4 -11.91 -35.06 11.13
N THR A 5 -13.19 -34.91 11.49
CA THR A 5 -14.29 -34.77 10.52
C THR A 5 -14.23 -33.37 9.92
N LYS A 6 -13.79 -33.26 8.66
CA LYS A 6 -13.86 -32.02 7.88
C LYS A 6 -15.33 -31.76 7.52
N TYR A 7 -16.00 -30.93 8.31
CA TYR A 7 -17.30 -30.39 7.94
C TYR A 7 -17.09 -29.30 6.89
N ASN A 8 -17.63 -29.50 5.69
CA ASN A 8 -17.61 -28.47 4.65
C ASN A 8 -18.82 -27.57 4.88
N ILE A 9 -18.59 -26.47 5.62
CA ILE A 9 -19.62 -25.49 5.92
C ILE A 9 -19.45 -24.34 4.93
N GLU A 10 -20.42 -24.17 4.04
CA GLU A 10 -20.51 -22.96 3.23
C GLU A 10 -21.02 -21.83 4.14
N LEU A 11 -20.12 -20.88 4.42
CA LEU A 11 -20.45 -19.67 5.17
C LEU A 11 -20.49 -18.50 4.22
N ASP A 12 -21.58 -17.75 4.26
CA ASP A 12 -21.63 -16.45 3.62
C ASP A 12 -20.82 -15.41 4.41
N LYS A 13 -20.57 -14.26 3.77
CA LYS A 13 -19.81 -13.17 4.37
C LYS A 13 -20.42 -12.70 5.70
N SER A 14 -21.75 -12.59 5.79
CA SER A 14 -22.44 -12.10 6.98
C SER A 14 -22.30 -13.06 8.16
N GLN A 15 -22.36 -14.37 7.90
CA GLN A 15 -22.16 -15.41 8.90
C GLN A 15 -20.73 -15.37 9.45
N ILE A 16 -19.72 -15.20 8.59
CA ILE A 16 -18.33 -15.03 9.01
C ILE A 16 -18.18 -13.82 9.95
N PHE A 17 -18.75 -12.66 9.59
CA PHE A 17 -18.70 -11.48 10.46
C PHE A 17 -19.40 -11.68 11.80
N ASN A 18 -20.51 -12.42 11.83
CA ASN A 18 -21.20 -12.73 13.07
C ASN A 18 -20.34 -13.61 13.99
N LEU A 19 -19.64 -14.61 13.43
CA LEU A 19 -18.70 -15.43 14.20
C LEU A 19 -17.56 -14.58 14.76
N ILE A 20 -16.96 -13.71 13.95
CA ILE A 20 -15.87 -12.81 14.40
C ILE A 20 -16.34 -11.89 15.53
N ARG A 21 -17.58 -11.39 15.49
CA ARG A 21 -18.13 -10.53 16.55
C ARG A 21 -18.22 -11.23 17.90
N GLN A 22 -18.50 -12.54 17.88
CA GLN A 22 -18.64 -13.37 19.08
C GLN A 22 -17.30 -13.76 19.72
N LEU A 23 -16.18 -13.62 19.00
CA LEU A 23 -14.85 -13.90 19.53
C LEU A 23 -14.50 -12.99 20.73
N ASN A 24 -13.69 -13.52 21.64
CA ASN A 24 -13.11 -12.74 22.73
C ASN A 24 -12.06 -11.74 22.21
N ALA A 25 -11.50 -10.91 23.09
CA ALA A 25 -10.55 -9.88 22.68
C ALA A 25 -9.23 -10.47 22.14
N ASP A 26 -8.72 -11.52 22.78
CA ASP A 26 -7.44 -12.14 22.42
C ASP A 26 -7.52 -12.84 21.05
N ASP A 27 -8.59 -13.60 20.81
CA ASP A 27 -8.86 -14.27 19.53
C ASP A 27 -9.05 -13.24 18.39
N LYS A 28 -9.66 -12.08 18.69
CA LYS A 28 -9.79 -10.99 17.71
C LYS A 28 -8.42 -10.40 17.35
N ILE A 29 -7.52 -10.28 18.32
CA ILE A 29 -6.15 -9.80 18.08
C ILE A 29 -5.38 -10.81 17.23
N GLU A 30 -5.47 -12.10 17.55
CA GLU A 30 -4.80 -13.16 16.77
C GLU A 30 -5.31 -13.20 15.31
N LEU A 31 -6.62 -13.11 15.12
CA LEU A 31 -7.23 -13.02 13.79
C LEU A 31 -6.79 -11.75 13.05
N LEU A 32 -6.72 -10.61 13.74
CA LEU A 32 -6.24 -9.36 13.15
C LEU A 32 -4.81 -9.51 12.64
N ASN A 33 -3.91 -10.08 13.44
CA ASN A 33 -2.50 -10.28 13.05
C ASN A 33 -2.40 -11.17 11.80
N SER A 34 -3.13 -12.29 11.77
CA SER A 34 -3.18 -13.20 10.62
C SER A 34 -3.72 -12.51 9.35
N LEU A 35 -4.75 -11.67 9.50
CA LEU A 35 -5.30 -10.89 8.40
C LEU A 35 -4.34 -9.80 7.94
N GLN A 36 -3.57 -9.18 8.84
CA GLN A 36 -2.57 -8.18 8.48
C GLN A 36 -1.45 -8.76 7.63
N GLU A 37 -0.95 -9.94 7.98
CA GLU A 37 0.08 -10.65 7.21
C GLU A 37 -0.42 -10.99 5.80
N SER A 38 -1.58 -11.62 5.69
CA SER A 38 -2.16 -12.03 4.40
C SER A 38 -2.60 -10.85 3.52
N THR A 39 -2.93 -9.70 4.11
CA THR A 39 -3.37 -8.50 3.36
C THR A 39 -2.27 -7.47 3.15
N TYR A 40 -1.05 -7.71 3.65
CA TYR A 40 0.06 -6.76 3.61
C TYR A 40 0.33 -6.25 2.20
N VAL A 41 0.52 -7.15 1.23
CA VAL A 41 0.86 -6.79 -0.17
C VAL A 41 -0.18 -5.83 -0.75
N ARG A 42 -1.46 -6.17 -0.63
CA ARG A 42 -2.54 -5.34 -1.18
C ARG A 42 -2.67 -4.00 -0.47
N ARG A 43 -2.40 -3.93 0.83
CA ARG A 43 -2.36 -2.66 1.59
C ARG A 43 -1.17 -1.81 1.18
N PHE A 44 -0.03 -2.44 0.94
CA PHE A 44 1.19 -1.78 0.49
C PHE A 44 1.03 -1.22 -0.93
N GLU A 45 0.47 -1.98 -1.86
CA GLU A 45 0.13 -1.49 -3.21
C GLU A 45 -0.79 -0.28 -3.17
N LYS A 46 -1.87 -0.33 -2.37
CA LYS A 46 -2.75 0.83 -2.18
C LYS A 46 -2.02 2.04 -1.62
N LEU A 47 -1.10 1.83 -0.69
CA LEU A 47 -0.27 2.90 -0.14
C LEU A 47 0.61 3.50 -1.24
N LEU A 48 1.32 2.67 -2.01
CA LEU A 48 2.13 3.12 -3.12
C LEU A 48 1.31 3.90 -4.15
N ASP A 49 0.12 3.42 -4.51
CA ASP A 49 -0.79 4.13 -5.42
C ASP A 49 -1.25 5.47 -4.84
N SER A 50 -1.50 5.55 -3.53
CA SER A 50 -1.86 6.82 -2.88
C SER A 50 -0.70 7.83 -2.79
N LEU A 51 0.54 7.32 -2.80
CA LEU A 51 1.77 8.11 -2.78
C LEU A 51 2.31 8.41 -4.18
N ARG A 52 1.76 7.77 -5.23
CA ARG A 52 2.08 8.13 -6.61
C ARG A 52 1.66 9.58 -6.82
N THR A 53 2.67 10.43 -6.92
CA THR A 53 2.52 11.80 -7.36
C THR A 53 2.71 11.82 -8.87
N ASP A 54 1.66 12.18 -9.62
CA ASP A 54 1.71 12.38 -11.08
C ASP A 54 2.53 13.61 -11.51
N LYS A 55 3.39 14.15 -10.65
CA LYS A 55 3.57 15.61 -10.63
C LYS A 55 4.79 16.17 -11.34
N ILE A 56 5.74 15.36 -11.80
CA ILE A 56 6.88 15.88 -12.56
C ILE A 56 7.32 14.81 -13.56
N SER A 57 7.13 15.10 -14.85
CA SER A 57 7.69 14.30 -15.93
C SER A 57 9.18 14.62 -16.13
N LEU A 58 9.92 13.74 -16.80
CA LEU A 58 11.31 14.03 -17.21
C LEU A 58 11.41 15.33 -18.02
N ASP A 59 10.40 15.63 -18.84
CA ASP A 59 10.33 16.86 -19.62
C ASP A 59 10.21 18.10 -18.73
N ASP A 60 9.41 18.02 -17.65
CA ASP A 60 9.30 19.11 -16.67
C ASP A 60 10.63 19.36 -15.95
N ILE A 61 11.39 18.30 -15.64
CA ILE A 61 12.74 18.40 -15.06
C ILE A 61 13.69 19.05 -16.07
N THR A 62 13.69 18.59 -17.31
CA THR A 62 14.59 19.10 -18.36
C THR A 62 14.34 20.58 -18.63
N LYS A 63 13.07 21.01 -18.70
CA LYS A 63 12.71 22.43 -18.90
C LYS A 63 13.26 23.32 -17.79
N GLU A 64 13.11 22.93 -16.53
CA GLU A 64 13.63 23.70 -15.40
C GLU A 64 15.17 23.75 -15.42
N VAL A 65 15.83 22.61 -15.65
CA VAL A 65 17.30 22.51 -15.71
C VAL A 65 17.87 23.39 -16.82
N GLU A 66 17.32 23.31 -18.04
CA GLU A 66 17.79 24.13 -19.16
C GLU A 66 17.49 25.62 -18.95
N GLY A 67 16.36 25.96 -18.32
CA GLY A 67 16.06 27.33 -17.90
C GLY A 67 17.10 27.90 -16.93
N VAL A 68 17.57 27.10 -15.96
CA VAL A 68 18.66 27.48 -15.05
C VAL A 68 20.00 27.58 -15.79
N ARG A 69 20.28 26.65 -16.70
CA ARG A 69 21.52 26.61 -17.49
C ARG A 69 21.67 27.85 -18.34
N GLN A 70 20.60 28.26 -19.03
CA GLN A 70 20.57 29.46 -19.84
C GLN A 70 20.75 30.73 -19.00
N LYS A 71 20.04 30.86 -17.86
CA LYS A 71 20.24 31.98 -16.92
C LYS A 71 21.69 32.08 -16.43
N ARG A 72 22.36 30.96 -16.16
CA ARG A 72 23.78 30.96 -15.75
C ARG A 72 24.72 31.38 -16.88
N TYR A 73 24.44 30.93 -18.10
CA TYR A 73 25.18 31.32 -19.31
C TYR A 73 25.11 32.83 -19.53
N GLU A 74 23.89 33.39 -19.52
CA GLU A 74 23.63 34.82 -19.70
C GLU A 74 24.28 35.69 -18.60
N GLN A 75 24.40 35.15 -17.38
CA GLN A 75 25.05 35.83 -16.25
C GLN A 75 26.59 35.73 -16.26
N GLY A 76 27.20 35.09 -17.26
CA GLY A 76 28.65 34.90 -17.33
C GLY A 76 29.22 34.05 -16.18
N LYS A 77 28.37 33.34 -15.42
CA LYS A 77 28.77 32.43 -14.34
C LYS A 77 29.08 31.04 -14.90
N HIS A 78 29.93 31.02 -15.92
CA HIS A 78 30.59 29.79 -16.33
C HIS A 78 31.71 29.53 -15.32
N ASN A 79 31.55 28.50 -14.50
CA ASN A 79 32.69 27.96 -13.76
C ASN A 79 33.72 27.51 -14.82
N ALA A 80 34.83 28.23 -14.89
CA ALA A 80 36.05 27.76 -15.54
C ALA A 80 36.68 26.64 -14.70
#